data_AF-R5VX43-F1
#
_entry.id   AF-R5VX43-F1
#
_cell.length_a   1.000
_cell.length_b   1.000
_cell.length_c   1.000
_cell.angle_alpha   90.00
_cell.angle_beta   90.00
_cell.angle_gamma   90.00
#
_symmetry.space_group_name_H-M   'P 1'
#
loop_
_entity.id
_entity.type
_entity.pdbx_description
1 polymer ?
#
loop_
_entity_poly.entity_id
_entity_poly.type
_entity_poly.pdbx_seq_one_letter_code
_entity_poly.pdbx_strand_id
1 'polypeptide(L)'
;MKKNKKSVFLVSSILGCTALVSVGFAAWVITGSPAEKTADGTIQVDTVDNNIVSFVTASSGWVGADDQLDPNSNKIVFGGKATKGGEWLVNETLENLTVTYRFVIENYNALDSVSATITASNPTNYTSAVSKGYVAELPTIAPIEHGDEGWTAVGGQPTQMSYDLEITFNWGVDFGSKNPMDYYNDRTKTAATHGAEAEQKLTELYTLLSGVTYTLTLTATASTGA
;
A
#
# COMPACT_ATOMS: atom_id res chain seq x y z
N MET A 1 10.25 58.11 -72.32
CA MET A 1 10.68 56.76 -72.73
C MET A 1 12.17 56.74 -73.01
N LYS A 2 12.96 56.04 -72.17
CA LYS A 2 14.15 55.29 -72.61
C LYS A 2 14.39 54.19 -71.58
N LYS A 3 14.07 52.95 -71.99
CA LYS A 3 14.27 51.71 -71.24
C LYS A 3 15.74 51.32 -71.38
N ASN A 4 16.44 51.11 -70.26
CA ASN A 4 17.64 50.28 -70.25
C ASN A 4 17.26 48.90 -69.73
N LYS A 5 17.54 47.88 -70.55
CA LYS A 5 17.27 46.46 -70.30
C LYS A 5 18.54 45.76 -69.78
N LYS A 6 18.31 44.64 -69.07
CA LYS A 6 19.21 43.51 -68.71
C LYS A 6 20.09 43.80 -67.48
N SER A 7 20.19 42.92 -66.48
CA SER A 7 20.36 41.47 -66.57
C SER A 7 19.60 40.69 -65.48
N VAL A 8 19.07 39.54 -65.89
CA VAL A 8 18.58 38.46 -65.04
C VAL A 8 19.79 37.83 -64.34
N PHE A 9 19.69 37.62 -63.02
CA PHE A 9 20.47 36.60 -62.32
C PHE A 9 19.48 35.64 -61.66
N LEU A 10 19.21 34.53 -62.36
CA LEU A 10 18.63 33.33 -61.80
C LEU A 10 19.80 32.36 -61.59
N VAL A 11 20.23 32.19 -60.34
CA VAL A 11 20.96 30.99 -59.93
C VAL A 11 20.14 30.34 -58.83
N SER A 12 19.39 29.34 -59.27
CA SER A 12 18.85 28.28 -58.42
C SER A 12 20.03 27.51 -57.81
N SER A 13 20.06 27.40 -56.48
CA SER A 13 20.60 26.21 -55.83
C SER A 13 19.92 26.03 -54.48
N ILE A 14 18.91 25.17 -54.48
CA ILE A 14 18.44 24.44 -53.31
C ILE A 14 19.63 23.62 -52.82
N LEU A 15 20.11 23.85 -51.60
CA LEU A 15 20.73 22.82 -50.75
C LEU A 15 21.03 23.40 -49.36
N GLY A 16 20.32 22.85 -48.37
CA GLY A 16 20.85 22.62 -47.04
C GLY A 16 20.91 23.82 -46.10
N CYS A 17 19.83 24.01 -45.35
CA CYS A 17 19.79 24.13 -43.89
C CYS A 17 18.67 25.08 -43.45
N THR A 18 17.43 24.69 -43.69
CA THR A 18 16.44 24.82 -42.62
C THR A 18 16.95 23.98 -41.46
N ALA A 19 17.71 24.59 -40.55
CA ALA A 19 17.89 24.04 -39.21
C ALA A 19 16.58 24.24 -38.45
N LEU A 20 15.55 23.53 -38.93
CA LEU A 20 14.35 23.24 -38.18
C LEU A 20 14.66 21.95 -37.43
N VAL A 21 14.46 22.04 -36.12
CA VAL A 21 14.47 20.95 -35.13
C VAL A 21 15.85 20.36 -34.82
N SER A 22 16.56 20.99 -33.89
CA SER A 22 17.27 20.25 -32.85
C SER A 22 17.62 21.15 -31.66
N VAL A 23 16.60 21.73 -31.01
CA VAL A 23 16.68 21.70 -29.54
C VAL A 23 16.30 20.28 -29.19
N GLY A 24 17.32 19.41 -29.11
CA GLY A 24 17.13 18.14 -28.42
C GLY A 24 16.74 18.52 -27.02
N PHE A 25 15.46 18.34 -26.68
CA PHE A 25 15.02 18.38 -25.31
C PHE A 25 15.72 17.23 -24.60
N ALA A 26 16.95 17.46 -24.14
CA ALA A 26 17.52 16.66 -23.08
C ALA A 26 16.79 17.08 -21.81
N ALA A 27 15.54 16.67 -21.65
CA ALA A 27 14.91 16.65 -20.35
C ALA A 27 15.74 15.69 -19.51
N TRP A 28 16.41 16.20 -18.49
CA TRP A 28 17.02 15.34 -17.49
C TRP A 28 15.87 14.72 -16.70
N VAL A 29 15.52 13.48 -17.05
CA VAL A 29 14.56 12.69 -16.30
C VAL A 29 15.32 12.11 -15.10
N ILE A 30 15.06 12.64 -13.91
CA ILE A 30 15.53 12.04 -12.67
C ILE A 30 14.46 11.02 -12.23
N THR A 31 14.70 9.75 -12.52
CA THR A 31 14.02 8.61 -11.89
C THR A 31 14.95 7.99 -10.85
N GLY A 32 14.48 7.70 -9.63
CA GLY A 32 15.30 7.01 -8.64
C GLY A 32 14.53 6.47 -7.43
N SER A 33 15.11 5.44 -6.78
CA SER A 33 14.78 4.89 -5.45
C SER A 33 16.08 4.39 -4.76
N PRO A 34 16.35 4.53 -3.43
CA PRO A 34 15.67 5.29 -2.37
C PRO A 34 16.46 6.54 -1.89
N ALA A 35 15.81 7.42 -1.12
CA ALA A 35 16.40 8.67 -0.58
C ALA A 35 16.87 8.55 0.88
N GLU A 36 18.14 8.84 1.18
CA GLU A 36 18.70 9.22 2.50
C GLU A 36 19.74 10.38 2.34
N LYS A 37 20.02 11.21 3.38
CA LYS A 37 20.63 12.59 3.33
C LYS A 37 21.99 12.68 4.10
N THR A 38 23.06 13.49 3.82
CA THR A 38 23.26 14.96 3.61
C THR A 38 24.59 15.36 2.88
N ALA A 39 24.72 16.63 2.41
CA ALA A 39 25.62 17.19 1.35
C ALA A 39 26.76 18.15 1.81
N ASP A 40 27.65 18.70 0.94
CA ASP A 40 27.43 19.97 0.18
C ASP A 40 28.28 20.22 -1.11
N GLY A 41 27.75 21.06 -2.02
CA GLY A 41 28.43 21.78 -3.13
C GLY A 41 27.50 22.32 -4.26
N THR A 42 27.70 23.55 -4.76
CA THR A 42 26.75 24.30 -5.64
C THR A 42 27.01 24.20 -7.16
N ILE A 43 25.95 24.03 -7.98
CA ILE A 43 25.93 24.19 -9.46
C ILE A 43 24.56 24.75 -9.92
N GLN A 44 24.52 25.60 -10.96
CA GLN A 44 23.31 26.16 -11.59
C GLN A 44 22.77 25.23 -12.71
N VAL A 45 21.44 25.02 -12.72
CA VAL A 45 20.71 23.96 -13.46
C VAL A 45 19.45 24.56 -14.13
N ASP A 46 19.06 24.06 -15.31
CA ASP A 46 17.77 24.33 -15.98
C ASP A 46 16.57 23.81 -15.12
N THR A 47 15.33 24.18 -15.42
CA THR A 47 14.18 23.62 -14.67
C THR A 47 14.16 22.09 -14.74
N VAL A 48 14.34 21.45 -13.59
CA VAL A 48 14.24 20.00 -13.41
C VAL A 48 12.79 19.66 -13.10
N ASP A 49 12.16 18.85 -13.97
CA ASP A 49 10.90 18.21 -13.61
C ASP A 49 11.19 17.09 -12.62
N ASN A 50 10.68 17.23 -11.39
CA ASN A 50 10.85 16.24 -10.34
C ASN A 50 9.87 15.09 -10.53
N ASN A 51 10.31 14.01 -11.18
CA ASN A 51 9.53 12.79 -11.39
C ASN A 51 9.76 11.74 -10.29
N ILE A 52 10.31 12.13 -9.14
CA ILE A 52 10.51 11.20 -8.02
C ILE A 52 9.15 10.81 -7.47
N VAL A 53 8.83 9.53 -7.59
CA VAL A 53 7.68 8.90 -6.96
C VAL A 53 7.91 8.90 -5.45
N SER A 54 6.96 9.44 -4.68
CA SER A 54 7.07 9.46 -3.22
C SER A 54 5.70 9.38 -2.55
N PHE A 55 5.67 8.85 -1.33
CA PHE A 55 4.47 8.84 -0.52
C PHE A 55 4.21 10.23 0.07
N VAL A 56 3.00 10.74 -0.10
CA VAL A 56 2.55 12.00 0.52
C VAL A 56 2.10 11.69 1.94
N THR A 57 3.03 11.80 2.90
CA THR A 57 2.82 11.40 4.30
C THR A 57 1.64 12.10 4.96
N ALA A 58 1.42 13.39 4.69
CA ALA A 58 0.34 14.16 5.31
C ALA A 58 -1.07 13.70 4.88
N SER A 59 -1.16 12.96 3.77
CA SER A 59 -2.41 12.48 3.19
C SER A 59 -2.54 10.96 3.22
N SER A 60 -1.52 10.26 3.73
CA SER A 60 -1.51 8.81 3.90
C SER A 60 -1.81 8.46 5.37
N GLY A 61 -2.62 7.44 5.61
CA GLY A 61 -2.97 7.02 6.96
C GLY A 61 -4.01 5.89 7.02
N TRP A 62 -4.26 5.41 8.24
CA TRP A 62 -5.32 4.45 8.53
C TRP A 62 -6.69 5.08 8.33
N VAL A 63 -7.58 4.37 7.66
CA VAL A 63 -8.96 4.80 7.40
C VAL A 63 -9.90 3.93 8.24
N GLY A 64 -10.81 4.55 8.98
CA GLY A 64 -11.91 3.82 9.64
C GLY A 64 -13.16 3.78 8.76
N ALA A 65 -14.25 3.23 9.28
CA ALA A 65 -15.53 3.26 8.59
C ALA A 65 -15.95 4.73 8.33
N ASP A 66 -16.44 5.02 7.12
CA ASP A 66 -16.93 6.33 6.69
C ASP A 66 -15.89 7.49 6.72
N ASP A 67 -14.62 7.21 6.41
CA ASP A 67 -13.51 8.19 6.44
C ASP A 67 -13.26 8.85 7.82
N GLN A 68 -13.86 8.33 8.90
CA GLN A 68 -13.56 8.74 10.27
C GLN A 68 -12.47 7.86 10.87
N LEU A 69 -11.53 8.48 11.60
CA LEU A 69 -10.53 7.74 12.38
C LEU A 69 -11.20 7.07 13.58
N ASP A 70 -11.61 5.81 13.42
CA ASP A 70 -11.94 4.92 14.53
C ASP A 70 -10.67 4.66 15.36
N PRO A 71 -10.69 4.74 16.71
CA PRO A 71 -9.57 4.31 17.56
C PRO A 71 -9.08 2.85 17.34
N ASN A 72 -9.80 2.05 16.56
CA ASN A 72 -9.44 0.69 16.16
C ASN A 72 -9.03 0.55 14.68
N SER A 73 -9.02 1.63 13.89
CA SER A 73 -8.70 1.58 12.44
C SER A 73 -7.30 1.07 12.12
N ASN A 74 -6.39 1.07 13.09
CA ASN A 74 -5.04 0.52 12.99
C ASN A 74 -4.82 -0.77 13.80
N LYS A 75 -5.86 -1.34 14.42
CA LYS A 75 -5.75 -2.48 15.35
C LYS A 75 -6.37 -3.73 14.76
N ILE A 76 -5.55 -4.78 14.69
CA ILE A 76 -6.03 -6.15 14.50
C ILE A 76 -6.32 -6.75 15.87
N VAL A 77 -7.55 -7.23 16.05
CA VAL A 77 -8.07 -7.76 17.30
C VAL A 77 -8.65 -9.15 17.03
N PHE A 78 -7.94 -10.17 17.49
CA PHE A 78 -8.43 -11.54 17.57
C PHE A 78 -9.36 -11.70 18.78
N GLY A 79 -10.53 -11.07 18.69
CA GLY A 79 -11.55 -11.00 19.74
C GLY A 79 -12.71 -11.97 19.52
N GLY A 80 -13.82 -11.73 20.23
CA GLY A 80 -15.08 -12.44 20.07
C GLY A 80 -16.04 -11.81 19.06
N LYS A 81 -17.20 -12.43 18.89
CA LYS A 81 -18.33 -11.86 18.15
C LYS A 81 -19.35 -11.26 19.11
N ALA A 82 -20.22 -10.39 18.60
CA ALA A 82 -21.38 -9.93 19.34
C ALA A 82 -22.24 -11.13 19.79
N THR A 83 -22.58 -11.17 21.07
CA THR A 83 -23.37 -12.24 21.69
C THR A 83 -24.82 -12.18 21.22
N LYS A 84 -25.42 -13.35 20.97
CA LYS A 84 -26.81 -13.52 20.51
C LYS A 84 -27.71 -14.17 21.58
N GLY A 85 -27.14 -14.59 22.70
CA GLY A 85 -27.81 -15.25 23.81
C GLY A 85 -27.71 -16.77 23.74
N GLY A 86 -27.36 -17.39 24.86
CA GLY A 86 -27.22 -18.86 24.98
C GLY A 86 -25.83 -19.40 24.64
N GLU A 87 -24.88 -18.53 24.26
CA GLU A 87 -23.47 -18.90 24.14
C GLU A 87 -22.87 -19.24 25.51
N TRP A 88 -22.02 -20.27 25.55
CA TRP A 88 -21.28 -20.64 26.77
C TRP A 88 -19.84 -20.11 26.74
N LEU A 89 -19.29 -19.86 25.55
CA LEU A 89 -18.04 -19.13 25.37
C LEU A 89 -18.36 -17.70 24.91
N VAL A 90 -17.92 -16.71 25.68
CA VAL A 90 -18.12 -15.28 25.39
C VAL A 90 -16.82 -14.50 25.53
N ASN A 91 -16.68 -13.40 24.79
CA ASN A 91 -15.58 -12.46 24.90
C ASN A 91 -16.12 -11.03 24.72
N GLU A 92 -15.79 -10.15 25.65
CA GLU A 92 -16.25 -8.75 25.66
C GLU A 92 -15.52 -7.89 24.63
N THR A 93 -14.31 -8.28 24.24
CA THR A 93 -13.55 -7.59 23.20
C THR A 93 -13.99 -8.10 21.85
N LEU A 94 -14.53 -7.22 21.01
CA LEU A 94 -14.99 -7.58 19.67
C LEU A 94 -13.81 -7.77 18.71
N GLU A 95 -13.96 -8.75 17.84
CA GLU A 95 -13.04 -9.03 16.74
C GLU A 95 -12.98 -7.86 15.75
N ASN A 96 -11.76 -7.53 15.32
CA ASN A 96 -11.49 -6.69 14.16
C ASN A 96 -10.31 -7.28 13.39
N LEU A 97 -10.53 -7.93 12.25
CA LEU A 97 -9.45 -8.58 11.49
C LEU A 97 -9.10 -7.87 10.19
N THR A 98 -9.78 -6.77 9.88
CA THR A 98 -9.59 -6.04 8.64
C THR A 98 -9.32 -4.58 8.96
N VAL A 99 -8.27 -4.03 8.35
CA VAL A 99 -7.90 -2.63 8.45
C VAL A 99 -7.64 -2.09 7.05
N THR A 100 -7.89 -0.81 6.84
CA THR A 100 -7.62 -0.13 5.57
C THR A 100 -6.56 0.94 5.75
N TYR A 101 -5.50 0.88 4.95
CA TYR A 101 -4.47 1.90 4.90
C TYR A 101 -4.55 2.65 3.57
N ARG A 102 -4.90 3.94 3.63
CA ARG A 102 -4.86 4.84 2.47
C ARG A 102 -3.45 5.36 2.31
N PHE A 103 -2.86 5.16 1.15
CA PHE A 103 -1.60 5.80 0.79
C PHE A 103 -1.80 6.70 -0.42
N VAL A 104 -1.04 7.80 -0.47
CA VAL A 104 -1.07 8.77 -1.55
C VAL A 104 0.31 8.84 -2.17
N ILE A 105 0.37 8.75 -3.50
CA ILE A 105 1.60 8.84 -4.28
C ILE A 105 1.64 10.18 -5.01
N GLU A 106 2.73 10.92 -4.83
CA GLU A 106 3.12 12.05 -5.68
C GLU A 106 3.82 11.54 -6.94
N ASN A 107 3.61 12.24 -8.06
CA ASN A 107 4.16 11.90 -9.37
C ASN A 107 3.73 10.51 -9.86
N TYR A 108 2.47 10.15 -9.61
CA TYR A 108 1.94 8.81 -9.88
C TYR A 108 2.10 8.36 -11.36
N ASN A 109 2.15 9.29 -12.32
CA ASN A 109 2.34 8.93 -13.73
C ASN A 109 3.66 8.21 -14.00
N ALA A 110 4.66 8.41 -13.14
CA ALA A 110 5.94 7.71 -13.20
C ALA A 110 5.96 6.43 -12.34
N LEU A 111 4.87 6.07 -11.67
CA LEU A 111 4.75 4.85 -10.89
C LEU A 111 4.68 3.63 -11.82
N ASP A 112 5.44 2.60 -11.48
CA ASP A 112 5.29 1.25 -12.02
C ASP A 112 4.37 0.44 -11.12
N SER A 113 4.76 0.28 -9.84
CA SER A 113 4.03 -0.52 -8.87
C SER A 113 4.27 -0.08 -7.44
N VAL A 114 3.39 -0.49 -6.53
CA VAL A 114 3.61 -0.46 -5.08
C VAL A 114 3.60 -1.88 -4.54
N SER A 115 4.67 -2.26 -3.84
CA SER A 115 4.69 -3.50 -3.07
C SER A 115 4.41 -3.22 -1.59
N ALA A 116 3.70 -4.15 -0.95
CA ALA A 116 3.36 -4.08 0.46
C ALA A 116 3.82 -5.36 1.16
N THR A 117 4.44 -5.21 2.32
CA THR A 117 4.84 -6.34 3.17
C THR A 117 4.40 -6.11 4.60
N ILE A 118 4.03 -7.19 5.29
CA ILE A 118 3.63 -7.15 6.69
C ILE A 118 4.57 -8.03 7.50
N THR A 119 5.01 -7.51 8.64
CA THR A 119 5.84 -8.24 9.60
C THR A 119 5.25 -8.14 11.00
N ALA A 120 5.45 -9.17 11.82
CA ALA A 120 5.10 -9.13 13.23
C ALA A 120 6.28 -8.62 14.07
N SER A 121 6.02 -7.87 15.13
CA SER A 121 7.06 -7.36 16.04
C SER A 121 7.76 -8.48 16.82
N ASN A 122 7.10 -9.63 16.98
CA ASN A 122 7.70 -10.87 17.47
C ASN A 122 7.36 -12.03 16.51
N PRO A 123 8.19 -12.24 15.46
CA PRO A 123 7.95 -13.27 14.45
C PRO A 123 7.92 -14.69 15.02
N THR A 124 8.71 -14.98 16.06
CA THR A 124 8.77 -16.30 16.70
C THR A 124 7.43 -16.66 17.34
N ASN A 125 6.86 -15.73 18.10
CA ASN A 125 5.56 -15.92 18.75
C ASN A 125 4.43 -16.05 17.72
N TYR A 126 4.41 -15.16 16.72
CA TYR A 126 3.39 -15.22 15.67
C TYR A 126 3.45 -16.55 14.91
N THR A 127 4.65 -16.97 14.48
CA THR A 127 4.86 -18.26 13.81
C THR A 127 4.47 -19.44 14.70
N SER A 128 4.64 -19.33 16.02
CA SER A 128 4.18 -20.36 16.96
C SER A 128 2.65 -20.43 17.06
N ALA A 129 1.95 -19.30 16.98
CA ALA A 129 0.49 -19.27 16.92
C ALA A 129 -0.03 -19.85 15.59
N VAL A 130 0.67 -19.59 14.49
CA VAL A 130 0.38 -20.18 13.17
C VAL A 130 0.61 -21.70 13.17
N SER A 131 1.74 -22.17 13.71
CA SER A 131 2.06 -23.60 13.72
C SER A 131 1.11 -24.42 14.59
N LYS A 132 0.58 -23.82 15.66
CA LYS A 132 -0.52 -24.37 16.47
C LYS A 132 -1.89 -24.28 15.78
N GLY A 133 -1.99 -23.61 14.63
CA GLY A 133 -3.21 -23.46 13.87
C GLY A 133 -4.21 -22.47 14.47
N TYR A 134 -3.80 -21.62 15.42
CA TYR A 134 -4.72 -20.67 16.05
C TYR A 134 -5.03 -19.46 15.17
N VAL A 135 -4.03 -18.96 14.46
CA VAL A 135 -4.16 -17.87 13.47
C VAL A 135 -3.59 -18.33 12.14
N ALA A 136 -4.00 -17.70 11.04
CA ALA A 136 -3.41 -17.92 9.73
C ALA A 136 -2.05 -17.22 9.60
N GLU A 137 -1.31 -17.57 8.56
CA GLU A 137 -0.11 -16.82 8.14
C GLU A 137 -0.43 -15.34 7.94
N LEU A 138 0.60 -14.50 8.05
CA LEU A 138 0.45 -13.08 7.74
C LEU A 138 -0.08 -12.92 6.31
N PRO A 139 -1.00 -11.98 6.06
CA PRO A 139 -1.57 -11.80 4.73
C PRO A 139 -0.48 -11.48 3.71
N THR A 140 -0.54 -12.16 2.58
CA THR A 140 0.29 -11.86 1.41
C THR A 140 -0.45 -10.85 0.53
N ILE A 141 0.21 -9.75 0.21
CA ILE A 141 -0.35 -8.67 -0.59
C ILE A 141 0.34 -8.70 -1.95
N ALA A 142 -0.44 -8.82 -3.02
CA ALA A 142 0.09 -8.73 -4.38
C ALA A 142 0.61 -7.31 -4.66
N PRO A 143 1.62 -7.15 -5.53
CA PRO A 143 1.98 -5.83 -6.04
C PRO A 143 0.74 -5.14 -6.62
N ILE A 144 0.61 -3.85 -6.30
CA ILE A 144 -0.44 -2.98 -6.84
C ILE A 144 0.19 -2.29 -8.04
N GLU A 145 -0.21 -2.68 -9.24
CA GLU A 145 0.33 -2.10 -10.46
C GLU A 145 -0.30 -0.73 -10.70
N HIS A 146 0.46 0.19 -11.30
CA HIS A 146 -0.08 1.44 -11.75
C HIS A 146 -1.10 1.19 -12.87
N GLY A 147 -2.32 1.71 -12.68
CA GLY A 147 -3.44 1.52 -13.61
C GLY A 147 -4.38 0.38 -13.24
N ASP A 148 -4.10 -0.38 -12.17
CA ASP A 148 -5.06 -1.30 -11.58
C ASP A 148 -6.34 -0.58 -11.11
N GLU A 149 -7.43 -1.33 -10.95
CA GLU A 149 -8.64 -0.80 -10.33
C GLU A 149 -8.37 -0.43 -8.86
N GLY A 150 -8.97 0.67 -8.39
CA GLY A 150 -8.86 1.14 -6.99
C GLY A 150 -8.06 2.43 -6.80
N TRP A 151 -7.25 2.84 -7.77
CA TRP A 151 -6.61 4.16 -7.74
C TRP A 151 -7.64 5.29 -7.90
N THR A 152 -7.50 6.33 -7.08
CA THR A 152 -8.41 7.48 -7.08
C THR A 152 -7.61 8.78 -7.18
N ALA A 153 -8.04 9.72 -8.03
CA ALA A 153 -7.41 11.03 -8.16
C ALA A 153 -7.64 11.88 -6.90
N VAL A 154 -6.60 12.59 -6.46
CA VAL A 154 -6.71 13.51 -5.31
C VAL A 154 -7.19 14.88 -5.80
N GLY A 155 -8.35 15.33 -5.29
CA GLY A 155 -8.98 16.58 -5.73
C GLY A 155 -8.07 17.81 -5.57
N GLY A 156 -7.86 18.55 -6.66
CA GLY A 156 -7.00 19.73 -6.67
C GLY A 156 -5.49 19.44 -6.67
N GLN A 157 -5.08 18.17 -6.74
CA GLN A 157 -3.67 17.74 -6.78
C GLN A 157 -3.43 16.87 -8.03
N PRO A 158 -3.13 17.48 -9.20
CA PRO A 158 -3.07 16.76 -10.48
C PRO A 158 -1.93 15.74 -10.59
N THR A 159 -0.97 15.78 -9.69
CA THR A 159 0.19 14.89 -9.63
C THR A 159 0.02 13.78 -8.59
N GLN A 160 -1.12 13.72 -7.89
CA GLN A 160 -1.36 12.78 -6.81
C GLN A 160 -2.49 11.78 -7.11
N MET A 161 -2.27 10.52 -6.76
CA MET A 161 -3.32 9.51 -6.65
C MET A 161 -3.27 8.81 -5.30
N SER A 162 -4.43 8.42 -4.80
CA SER A 162 -4.60 7.63 -3.58
C SER A 162 -5.02 6.20 -3.90
N TYR A 163 -4.68 5.28 -3.01
CA TYR A 163 -5.13 3.90 -3.04
C TYR A 163 -5.45 3.43 -1.61
N ASP A 164 -6.55 2.70 -1.45
CA ASP A 164 -7.00 2.14 -0.19
C ASP A 164 -6.63 0.66 -0.13
N LEU A 165 -5.56 0.37 0.61
CA LEU A 165 -5.09 -0.99 0.80
C LEU A 165 -5.83 -1.66 1.96
N GLU A 166 -6.69 -2.62 1.64
CA GLU A 166 -7.32 -3.49 2.63
C GLU A 166 -6.37 -4.61 3.06
N ILE A 167 -6.22 -4.80 4.37
CA ILE A 167 -5.39 -5.84 4.98
C ILE A 167 -6.27 -6.68 5.87
N THR A 168 -6.39 -7.98 5.56
CA THR A 168 -7.25 -8.91 6.29
C THR A 168 -6.44 -10.06 6.89
N PHE A 169 -6.51 -10.19 8.21
CA PHE A 169 -6.00 -11.33 8.97
C PHE A 169 -7.07 -12.42 9.08
N ASN A 170 -6.66 -13.66 9.30
CA ASN A 170 -7.58 -14.78 9.38
C ASN A 170 -7.31 -15.67 10.60
N TRP A 171 -8.36 -16.30 11.09
CA TRP A 171 -8.24 -17.38 12.06
C TRP A 171 -7.62 -18.62 11.43
N GLY A 172 -6.88 -19.36 12.24
CA GLY A 172 -6.21 -20.57 11.80
C GLY A 172 -7.14 -21.79 11.75
N VAL A 173 -6.61 -22.88 11.24
CA VAL A 173 -7.36 -24.12 10.96
C VAL A 173 -7.80 -24.87 12.21
N ASP A 174 -7.18 -24.64 13.38
CA ASP A 174 -7.53 -25.30 14.64
C ASP A 174 -8.94 -24.89 15.14
N PHE A 175 -9.41 -23.72 14.70
CA PHE A 175 -10.79 -23.26 14.90
C PHE A 175 -11.64 -23.41 13.63
N GLY A 176 -11.22 -24.25 12.68
CA GLY A 176 -11.88 -24.41 11.39
C GLY A 176 -11.91 -23.13 10.55
N SER A 177 -10.88 -22.28 10.70
CA SER A 177 -10.78 -20.96 10.06
C SER A 177 -11.92 -20.00 10.43
N LYS A 178 -12.47 -20.15 11.64
CA LYS A 178 -13.55 -19.31 12.18
C LYS A 178 -13.14 -18.67 13.49
N ASN A 179 -13.90 -17.65 13.90
CA ASN A 179 -13.80 -17.11 15.23
C ASN A 179 -14.03 -18.22 16.29
N PRO A 180 -13.24 -18.28 17.37
CA PRO A 180 -13.42 -19.29 18.42
C PRO A 180 -14.82 -19.31 19.03
N MET A 181 -15.51 -18.16 19.15
CA MET A 181 -16.92 -18.13 19.59
C MET A 181 -17.84 -18.83 18.60
N ASP A 182 -17.62 -18.69 17.29
CA ASP A 182 -18.40 -19.41 16.27
C ASP A 182 -18.06 -20.91 16.27
N TYR A 183 -16.79 -21.26 16.53
CA TYR A 183 -16.33 -22.65 16.58
C TYR A 183 -16.86 -23.42 17.80
N TYR A 184 -16.82 -22.81 18.99
CA TYR A 184 -17.22 -23.45 20.24
C TYR A 184 -18.72 -23.33 20.56
N ASN A 185 -19.42 -22.32 20.02
CA ASN A 185 -20.87 -22.18 20.21
C ASN A 185 -21.69 -22.76 19.04
N ASP A 186 -21.13 -23.65 18.23
CA ASP A 186 -21.79 -24.26 17.05
C ASP A 186 -22.94 -25.24 17.37
N ARG A 187 -23.34 -25.35 18.65
CA ARG A 187 -24.35 -26.27 19.21
C ARG A 187 -23.95 -27.75 19.25
N THR A 188 -22.79 -28.12 18.72
CA THR A 188 -22.24 -29.48 18.85
C THR A 188 -21.28 -29.58 20.04
N LYS A 189 -20.74 -28.44 20.49
CA LYS A 189 -19.81 -28.33 21.62
C LYS A 189 -20.49 -27.67 22.83
N THR A 190 -20.07 -28.07 24.03
CA THR A 190 -20.55 -27.53 25.30
C THR A 190 -19.38 -27.27 26.24
N ALA A 191 -19.57 -26.42 27.25
CA ALA A 191 -18.57 -26.17 28.28
C ALA A 191 -18.12 -27.47 28.98
N ALA A 192 -19.03 -28.42 29.21
CA ALA A 192 -18.69 -29.68 29.87
C ALA A 192 -17.78 -30.59 29.04
N THR A 193 -17.89 -30.52 27.70
CA THR A 193 -17.14 -31.40 26.79
C THR A 193 -15.91 -30.73 26.19
N HIS A 194 -15.91 -29.41 26.03
CA HIS A 194 -14.87 -28.66 25.31
C HIS A 194 -14.36 -27.43 26.08
N GLY A 195 -14.84 -27.19 27.31
CA GLY A 195 -14.42 -26.03 28.10
C GLY A 195 -12.93 -26.03 28.43
N ALA A 196 -12.38 -27.17 28.83
CA ALA A 196 -10.95 -27.30 29.15
C ALA A 196 -10.06 -27.09 27.90
N GLU A 197 -10.48 -27.61 26.75
CA GLU A 197 -9.78 -27.40 25.48
C GLU A 197 -9.82 -25.91 25.07
N ALA A 198 -10.99 -25.28 25.16
CA ALA A 198 -11.17 -23.87 24.86
C ALA A 198 -10.30 -22.98 25.78
N GLU A 199 -10.31 -23.24 27.09
CA GLU A 199 -9.49 -22.53 28.06
C GLU A 199 -8.00 -22.66 27.73
N GLN A 200 -7.52 -23.88 27.48
CA GLN A 200 -6.13 -24.12 27.13
C GLN A 200 -5.73 -23.37 25.86
N LYS A 201 -6.46 -23.58 24.76
CA LYS A 201 -6.10 -23.02 23.45
C LYS A 201 -6.18 -21.50 23.43
N LEU A 202 -7.21 -20.91 24.06
CA LEU A 202 -7.36 -19.46 24.13
C LEU A 202 -6.33 -18.81 25.06
N THR A 203 -5.93 -19.49 26.14
CA THR A 203 -4.84 -19.02 27.02
C THR A 203 -3.49 -19.07 26.30
N GLU A 204 -3.22 -20.13 25.55
CA GLU A 204 -2.00 -20.24 24.74
C GLU A 204 -1.96 -19.19 23.64
N LEU A 205 -3.07 -18.99 22.92
CA LEU A 205 -3.22 -17.93 21.93
C LEU A 205 -2.96 -16.54 22.54
N TYR A 206 -3.59 -16.23 23.67
CA TYR A 206 -3.39 -14.97 24.38
C TYR A 206 -1.91 -14.80 24.77
N THR A 207 -1.29 -15.84 25.32
CA THR A 207 0.12 -15.79 25.73
C THR A 207 1.06 -15.53 24.56
N LEU A 208 0.78 -16.15 23.40
CA LEU A 208 1.60 -15.98 22.21
C LEU A 208 1.45 -14.59 21.59
N LEU A 209 0.23 -14.05 21.52
CA LEU A 209 -0.05 -12.81 20.80
C LEU A 209 -0.11 -11.56 21.68
N SER A 210 -0.15 -11.70 23.00
CA SER A 210 -0.16 -10.54 23.91
C SER A 210 1.09 -9.68 23.70
N GLY A 211 0.89 -8.42 23.35
CA GLY A 211 1.96 -7.46 23.07
C GLY A 211 2.61 -7.60 21.70
N VAL A 212 2.20 -8.58 20.89
CA VAL A 212 2.62 -8.67 19.48
C VAL A 212 1.87 -7.61 18.68
N THR A 213 2.61 -6.86 17.88
CA THR A 213 2.10 -5.84 16.96
C THR A 213 2.54 -6.19 15.55
N TYR A 214 2.06 -5.46 14.53
CA TYR A 214 2.48 -5.64 13.15
C TYR A 214 2.97 -4.32 12.54
N THR A 215 3.81 -4.44 11.51
CA THR A 215 4.33 -3.32 10.72
C THR A 215 3.99 -3.56 9.25
N LEU A 216 3.32 -2.58 8.64
CA LEU A 216 3.13 -2.48 7.19
C LEU A 216 4.29 -1.67 6.59
N THR A 217 4.95 -2.22 5.58
CA THR A 217 5.99 -1.54 4.80
C THR A 217 5.55 -1.44 3.35
N LEU A 218 5.48 -0.22 2.82
CA LEU A 218 5.16 0.06 1.43
C LEU A 218 6.41 0.52 0.67
N THR A 219 6.61 0.00 -0.54
CA THR A 219 7.70 0.42 -1.44
C THR A 219 7.12 0.76 -2.80
N ALA A 220 7.28 2.01 -3.22
CA ALA A 220 6.91 2.45 -4.55
C ALA A 220 8.10 2.29 -5.52
N THR A 221 7.82 1.72 -6.69
CA THR A 221 8.78 1.52 -7.78
C THR A 221 8.38 2.43 -8.92
N ALA A 222 9.33 3.20 -9.46
CA ALA A 222 9.10 4.03 -10.64
C ALA A 222 9.30 3.23 -11.92
N SER A 223 8.53 3.55 -12.96
CA SER A 223 8.72 2.99 -14.29
C SER A 223 10.03 3.52 -14.86
N THR A 224 10.98 2.62 -15.14
CA THR A 224 12.17 2.97 -15.90
C THR A 224 11.77 3.02 -17.36
N GLY A 225 11.27 4.18 -17.80
CA GLY A 225 10.98 4.40 -19.22
C GLY A 225 12.21 4.07 -20.07
N ALA A 226 12.03 3.18 -21.05
CA ALA A 226 12.93 3.03 -22.19
C ALA A 226 12.50 3.96 -23.33
#